data_AF-A0A349Z2B7-F1
#
_entry.id   AF-A0A349Z2B7-F1
#
_cell.length_a   1.000
_cell.length_b   1.000
_cell.length_c   1.000
_cell.angle_alpha   90.00
_cell.angle_beta   90.00
_cell.angle_gamma   90.00
#
_symmetry.space_group_name_H-M   'P 1'
#
loop_
_entity.id
_entity.type
_entity.pdbx_description
1 polymer ?
#
loop_
_entity_poly.entity_id
_entity_poly.type
_entity_poly.pdbx_seq_one_letter_code
_entity_poly.pdbx_strand_id
1 'polypeptide(L)' 'MHKQSKVDSALEALTNILIGAGVALLSQIIWFPLIGKHFTFTENLATTAFFTFVSFTRSYGIRRAFNGRSVYQLIKGKWL' A
#
# COMPACT_ATOMS: atom_id res chain seq x y z
N MET A 1 -24.18 12.32 1.10
CA MET A 1 -22.70 12.10 1.05
C MET A 1 -22.11 12.43 2.41
N HIS A 2 -21.83 11.42 3.24
CA HIS A 2 -21.08 11.64 4.48
C HIS A 2 -19.65 12.05 4.08
N LYS A 3 -19.26 13.28 4.44
CA LYS A 3 -17.98 13.87 4.10
C LYS A 3 -16.92 13.19 4.99
N GLN A 4 -16.16 12.25 4.42
CA GLN A 4 -15.08 11.54 5.11
C GLN A 4 -14.15 12.57 5.77
N SER A 5 -13.96 12.48 7.09
CA SER A 5 -13.14 13.46 7.79
C SER A 5 -11.66 13.24 7.42
N LYS A 6 -10.85 14.30 7.55
CA LYS A 6 -9.40 14.20 7.31
C LYS A 6 -8.74 13.15 8.23
N VAL A 7 -9.32 12.93 9.41
CA VAL A 7 -8.87 11.94 10.40
C VAL A 7 -9.18 10.52 9.91
N ASP A 8 -10.37 10.29 9.37
CA ASP A 8 -10.77 8.96 8.86
C ASP A 8 -9.90 8.54 7.67
N SER A 9 -9.58 9.48 6.76
CA SER A 9 -8.70 9.17 5.64
C SER A 9 -7.27 8.88 6.07
N ALA A 10 -6.79 9.51 7.16
CA ALA A 10 -5.46 9.23 7.70
C ALA A 10 -5.41 7.86 8.37
N LEU A 11 -6.44 7.49 9.14
CA LEU A 11 -6.57 6.17 9.76
C LEU A 11 -6.72 5.05 8.72
N GLU A 12 -7.48 5.29 7.64
CA GLU A 12 -7.60 4.36 6.52
C GLU A 12 -6.24 4.12 5.85
N ALA A 13 -5.47 5.19 5.61
CA ALA A 13 -4.12 5.07 5.05
C ALA A 13 -3.17 4.32 6.00
N LEU A 14 -3.18 4.67 7.29
CA LEU A 14 -2.35 4.04 8.31
C LEU A 14 -2.65 2.53 8.44
N THR A 15 -3.93 2.17 8.46
CA THR A 15 -4.37 0.77 8.55
C THR A 15 -3.91 -0.03 7.33
N ASN A 16 -4.03 0.53 6.13
CA ASN A 16 -3.54 -0.11 4.91
C ASN A 16 -2.02 -0.31 4.92
N ILE A 17 -1.26 0.68 5.43
CA ILE A 17 0.20 0.57 5.59
C ILE A 17 0.55 -0.56 6.55
N LEU A 18 -0.09 -0.60 7.73
CA LEU A 18 0.19 -1.60 8.76
C LEU A 18 -0.14 -3.03 8.29
N ILE A 19 -1.30 -3.21 7.65
CA ILE A 19 -1.69 -4.51 7.09
C ILE A 19 -0.72 -4.92 5.98
N GLY A 20 -0.39 -4.01 5.06
CA GLY A 20 0.55 -4.28 3.97
C GLY A 20 1.94 -4.65 4.47
N ALA A 21 2.45 -3.93 5.47
CA ALA A 21 3.74 -4.22 6.10
C ALA A 21 3.75 -5.58 6.78
N GLY A 22 2.70 -5.91 7.56
CA GLY A 22 2.57 -7.20 8.22
C GLY A 22 2.52 -8.37 7.24
N VAL A 23 1.70 -8.27 6.19
CA VAL A 23 1.60 -9.29 5.14
C VAL A 23 2.94 -9.47 4.42
N ALA A 24 3.64 -8.38 4.10
CA ALA A 24 4.93 -8.43 3.42
C ALA A 24 6.00 -9.12 4.30
N LEU A 25 6.10 -8.77 5.59
CA LEU A 25 7.05 -9.37 6.52
C LEU A 25 6.80 -10.88 6.67
N LEU A 26 5.54 -11.27 6.89
CA LEU A 26 5.16 -12.68 7.03
C LEU A 26 5.45 -13.48 5.77
N SER A 27 5.15 -12.90 4.60
CA SER A 27 5.42 -13.55 3.31
C SER A 27 6.91 -13.82 3.13
N GLN A 28 7.79 -12.88 3.50
CA GLN A 28 9.24 -13.04 3.37
C GLN A 28 9.79 -14.12 4.30
N ILE A 29 9.34 -14.13 5.56
CA ILE A 29 9.73 -15.15 6.56
C ILE A 29 9.33 -16.55 6.12
N ILE A 30 8.18 -16.71 5.44
CA ILE A 30 7.68 -18.01 4.98
C ILE A 30 8.28 -18.39 3.63
N TRP A 31 8.26 -17.48 2.66
CA TRP A 31 8.60 -17.77 1.26
C TRP A 31 10.10 -17.89 1.03
N PHE A 32 10.93 -17.05 1.65
CA PHE A 32 12.37 -17.07 1.40
C PHE A 32 13.04 -18.39 1.81
N PRO A 33 12.72 -18.99 2.98
CA PRO A 33 13.20 -20.32 3.31
C PRO A 33 12.73 -21.40 2.33
N LEU A 34 11.49 -21.31 1.81
CA LEU A 34 10.96 -22.28 0.84
C LEU A 34 11.73 -22.27 -0.49
N ILE A 35 12.29 -21.12 -0.88
CA ILE A 35 13.13 -21.00 -2.09
C ILE A 35 14.64 -21.14 -1.80
N GLY A 36 15.01 -21.59 -0.59
CA GLY A 36 16.41 -21.80 -0.19
C GLY A 36 17.21 -20.53 0.03
N LYS A 37 16.55 -19.37 0.22
CA LYS A 37 17.21 -18.10 0.51
C LYS A 37 17.05 -17.72 1.98
N HIS A 38 18.18 -17.49 2.64
CA HIS A 38 18.21 -16.99 4.00
C HIS A 38 18.61 -15.53 3.98
N PHE A 39 17.67 -14.66 4.31
CA PHE A 39 17.92 -13.24 4.54
C PHE A 39 17.95 -12.99 6.04
N THR A 40 18.85 -12.13 6.48
CA THR A 40 18.91 -11.62 7.85
C THR A 40 17.62 -10.87 8.20
N PHE A 41 17.33 -10.75 9.51
CA PHE A 41 16.15 -10.00 9.97
C PHE A 41 16.16 -8.55 9.44
N THR A 42 17.33 -7.92 9.39
CA THR A 42 17.52 -6.56 8.87
C THR A 42 17.19 -6.45 7.38
N GLU A 43 17.57 -7.44 6.56
CA GLU A 43 17.24 -7.48 5.13
C GLU A 43 15.74 -7.67 4.89
N ASN A 44 15.08 -8.52 5.68
CA ASN A 44 13.62 -8.67 5.64
C ASN A 44 12.90 -7.38 6.07
N LEU A 45 13.44 -6.68 7.08
CA LEU A 45 12.88 -5.41 7.53
C LEU A 45 13.04 -4.32 6.45
N ALA A 46 14.21 -4.22 5.81
CA ALA A 46 14.46 -3.29 4.72
C ALA A 46 13.57 -3.55 3.50
N THR A 47 13.39 -4.83 3.14
CA THR A 47 12.50 -5.25 2.04
C THR A 47 11.05 -4.93 2.36
N THR A 48 10.60 -5.21 3.58
CA THR A 48 9.26 -4.85 4.07
C THR A 48 9.04 -3.34 4.04
N ALA A 49 10.00 -2.54 4.50
CA ALA A 49 9.93 -1.09 4.48
C ALA A 49 9.82 -0.56 3.03
N PHE A 50 10.61 -1.11 2.10
CA PHE A 50 10.57 -0.75 0.70
C PHE A 50 9.20 -1.06 0.07
N PHE A 51 8.68 -2.28 0.21
CA PHE A 51 7.36 -2.64 -0.35
C PHE A 51 6.20 -1.89 0.31
N THR A 52 6.33 -1.56 1.60
CA THR A 52 5.38 -0.69 2.31
C THR A 52 5.38 0.70 1.71
N PHE A 53 6.56 1.29 1.47
CA PHE A 53 6.71 2.58 0.81
C PHE A 53 6.14 2.56 -0.62
N VAL A 54 6.40 1.52 -1.41
CA VAL A 54 5.83 1.34 -2.75
C VAL A 54 4.30 1.23 -2.69
N SER A 55 3.77 0.46 -1.75
CA SER A 55 2.32 0.27 -1.58
C SER A 55 1.62 1.55 -1.12
N PHE A 56 2.26 2.31 -0.23
CA PHE A 56 1.80 3.63 0.20
C PHE A 56 1.83 4.62 -0.98
N THR A 57 2.94 4.69 -1.70
CA THR A 57 3.08 5.54 -2.90
C THR A 57 2.01 5.21 -3.93
N ARG A 58 1.72 3.93 -4.18
CA ARG A 58 0.66 3.53 -5.10
C ARG A 58 -0.72 3.94 -4.59
N SER A 59 -1.03 3.65 -3.33
CA SER A 59 -2.39 3.84 -2.80
C SER A 59 -2.73 5.30 -2.49
N TYR A 60 -1.75 6.06 -1.96
CA TYR A 60 -1.88 7.48 -1.68
C TYR A 60 -1.55 8.33 -2.91
N GLY A 61 -0.44 8.04 -3.60
CA GLY A 61 0.01 8.81 -4.77
C GLY A 61 -0.94 8.71 -5.96
N ILE A 62 -1.51 7.53 -6.27
CA ILE A 62 -2.55 7.43 -7.32
C ILE A 62 -3.84 8.13 -6.87
N ARG A 63 -4.29 7.93 -5.62
CA ARG A 63 -5.50 8.61 -5.12
C ARG A 63 -5.33 10.14 -5.09
N ARG A 64 -4.11 10.64 -4.86
CA ARG A 64 -3.76 12.08 -4.87
C ARG A 64 -3.56 12.63 -6.29
N ALA A 65 -2.87 11.93 -7.17
CA ALA A 65 -2.68 12.31 -8.58
C ALA A 65 -4.03 12.38 -9.33
N PHE A 66 -4.99 11.55 -8.93
CA PHE A 66 -6.35 11.57 -9.47
C PHE A 66 -7.32 12.45 -8.65
N ASN A 67 -6.82 13.20 -7.66
CA ASN A 67 -7.60 14.11 -6.80
C ASN A 67 -8.85 13.44 -6.17
N GLY A 68 -8.74 12.15 -5.81
CA GLY A 68 -9.84 11.35 -5.26
C GLY A 68 -10.81 10.74 -6.29
N ARG A 69 -10.59 10.92 -7.60
CA ARG A 69 -11.36 10.25 -8.65
C ARG A 69 -10.77 8.86 -8.92
N SER A 70 -11.59 7.83 -9.01
CA SER A 70 -11.07 6.55 -9.51
C SER A 70 -10.74 6.69 -11.00
N VAL A 71 -9.79 5.89 -11.50
CA VAL A 71 -9.44 5.84 -12.94
C VAL A 71 -10.70 5.69 -13.81
N TYR A 72 -11.67 4.92 -13.33
CA TYR A 72 -12.98 4.73 -13.95
C TYR A 72 -13.78 6.05 -14.10
N GLN A 73 -13.76 6.93 -13.09
CA GLN A 73 -14.44 8.23 -13.14
C GLN A 73 -13.79 9.22 -14.11
N LEU A 74 -12.46 9.18 -14.28
CA LEU A 74 -11.77 10.01 -15.27
C LEU A 74 -12.02 9.53 -16.70
N ILE A 75 -12.08 8.22 -16.92
CA ILE A 75 -12.37 7.66 -18.25
C ILE A 75 -13.83 7.93 -18.61
N LYS A 76 -14.78 7.73 -17.67
CA LYS A 76 -16.21 7.97 -17.92
C LYS A 76 -16.54 9.42 -18.25
N GLY A 77 -15.87 10.39 -17.62
CA GLY A 77 -16.09 11.82 -17.89
C GLY A 77 -15.46 12.34 -19.18
N LYS A 78 -14.66 11.52 -19.89
CA LYS A 78 -14.03 11.90 -21.16
C LYS A 78 -14.80 11.40 -22.39
N TRP A 79 -15.84 10.59 -22.19
CA TRP A 79 -16.66 9.94 -23.22
C TRP A 79 -18.16 10.25 -23.10
N LEU A 80 -18.53 11.21 -22.26
CA LEU A 80 -19.85 11.86 -22.19
C LEU A 80 -19.67 13.33 -22.52
#